data_AF-A0A2H0MG25-F1
#
_entry.id   AF-A0A2H0MG25-F1
#
_cell.length_a   1.000
_cell.length_b   1.000
_cell.length_c   1.000
_cell.angle_alpha   90.00
_cell.angle_beta   90.00
_cell.angle_gamma   90.00
#
_symmetry.space_group_name_H-M   'P 1'
#
loop_
_entity.id
_entity.type
_entity.pdbx_description
1 polymer ?
#
loop_
_entity_poly.entity_id
_entity_poly.type
_entity_poly.pdbx_seq_one_letter_code
_entity_poly.pdbx_strand_id
1 'polypeptide(L)'
;MEKVYRNAIVEYKKVLQTDPTNAQMFFNLSTAYNGLNQGQNAVLCARKAQELFGKKNDGAGEAKARKRLRELYKTYNIKPEE
;
A
#
# COMPACT_ATOMS: atom_id res chain seq x y z
N MET A 1 18.86 -1.93 -3.66
CA MET A 1 17.50 -1.89 -3.08
C MET A 1 16.49 -1.24 -4.03
N GLU A 2 16.76 -0.08 -4.62
CA GLU A 2 15.82 0.63 -5.52
C GLU A 2 15.27 -0.24 -6.68
N LYS A 3 16.15 -0.92 -7.43
CA LYS A 3 15.75 -1.80 -8.55
C LYS A 3 14.77 -2.90 -8.12
N VAL A 4 14.95 -3.44 -6.91
CA VAL A 4 14.07 -4.48 -6.36
C VAL A 4 12.65 -3.93 -6.16
N TYR A 5 12.53 -2.73 -5.60
CA TYR A 5 11.22 -2.10 -5.41
C TYR A 5 10.55 -1.72 -6.73
N ARG A 6 11.31 -1.23 -7.71
CA ARG A 6 10.77 -0.93 -9.06
C ARG A 6 10.24 -2.19 -9.74
N ASN A 7 11.00 -3.28 -9.70
CA ASN A 7 10.56 -4.56 -10.26
C ASN A 7 9.34 -5.12 -9.52
N ALA A 8 9.33 -5.04 -8.18
CA ALA A 8 8.18 -5.46 -7.38
C ALA A 8 6.91 -4.68 -7.75
N ILE A 9 7.01 -3.36 -7.96
CA ILE A 9 5.88 -2.55 -8.41
C ILE A 9 5.34 -3.02 -9.76
N VAL A 10 6.22 -3.33 -10.71
CA VAL A 10 5.81 -3.84 -12.02
C VAL A 10 5.05 -5.16 -11.88
N GLU A 11 5.59 -6.11 -11.11
CA GLU A 11 4.94 -7.42 -10.92
C GLU A 11 3.62 -7.30 -10.15
N TYR A 12 3.56 -6.50 -9.09
CA TYR A 12 2.31 -6.30 -8.35
C TYR A 12 1.24 -5.61 -9.20
N LYS A 13 1.62 -4.67 -10.07
CA LYS A 13 0.67 -4.06 -11.02
C LYS A 13 0.12 -5.07 -12.02
N LYS A 14 0.92 -6.04 -12.49
CA LYS A 14 0.42 -7.13 -13.35
C LYS A 14 -0.61 -7.99 -12.62
N VAL A 15 -0.37 -8.36 -11.35
CA VAL A 15 -1.35 -9.11 -10.55
C VAL A 15 -2.64 -8.30 -10.40
N LEU A 16 -2.55 -6.99 -10.20
CA LEU A 16 -3.72 -6.12 -10.11
C LEU A 16 -4.48 -5.94 -11.43
N GLN A 17 -3.87 -6.24 -12.59
CA GLN A 17 -4.60 -6.29 -13.86
C GLN A 17 -5.55 -7.50 -13.91
N THR A 18 -5.18 -8.60 -13.25
CA THR A 18 -6.01 -9.82 -13.20
C THR A 18 -6.94 -9.86 -11.99
N ASP A 19 -6.49 -9.36 -10.83
CA ASP A 19 -7.29 -9.23 -9.61
C ASP A 19 -7.17 -7.80 -9.06
N PRO A 20 -8.00 -6.86 -9.53
CA PRO A 20 -7.95 -5.47 -9.11
C PRO A 20 -8.41 -5.25 -7.65
N THR A 21 -8.90 -6.31 -6.99
CA THR A 21 -9.39 -6.26 -5.60
C THR A 21 -8.43 -6.92 -4.61
N ASN A 22 -7.20 -7.22 -5.04
CA ASN A 22 -6.21 -7.85 -4.21
C ASN A 22 -5.63 -6.89 -3.16
N ALA A 23 -6.26 -6.83 -1.99
CA ALA A 23 -5.84 -5.98 -0.87
C ALA A 23 -4.37 -6.17 -0.48
N GLN A 24 -3.86 -7.41 -0.54
CA GLN A 24 -2.48 -7.72 -0.21
C GLN A 24 -1.49 -7.12 -1.23
N MET A 25 -1.84 -7.09 -2.52
CA MET A 25 -0.99 -6.45 -3.53
C MET A 25 -0.89 -4.94 -3.33
N PHE A 26 -1.99 -4.28 -2.95
CA PHE A 26 -1.94 -2.86 -2.59
C PHE A 26 -1.09 -2.61 -1.34
N PHE A 27 -1.16 -3.48 -0.34
CA PHE A 27 -0.28 -3.39 0.83
C PHE A 27 1.20 -3.54 0.46
N ASN A 28 1.53 -4.50 -0.40
CA ASN A 28 2.90 -4.73 -0.86
C ASN A 28 3.41 -3.56 -1.74
N LEU A 29 2.55 -2.99 -2.59
CA LEU A 29 2.84 -1.77 -3.34
C LEU A 29 3.16 -0.60 -2.41
N SER A 30 2.42 -0.43 -1.31
CA SER A 30 2.72 0.63 -0.33
C SER A 30 4.13 0.50 0.25
N THR A 31 4.59 -0.73 0.47
CA THR A 31 5.93 -1.03 0.98
C THR A 31 6.98 -0.76 -0.07
N ALA A 32 6.74 -1.16 -1.33
CA ALA A 32 7.66 -0.91 -2.42
C ALA A 32 7.80 0.59 -2.73
N TYR A 33 6.69 1.33 -2.79
CA TYR A 33 6.73 2.79 -2.98
C TYR A 33 7.43 3.51 -1.83
N ASN A 34 7.22 3.06 -0.58
CA ASN A 34 7.97 3.58 0.56
C ASN A 34 9.47 3.31 0.43
N GLY A 35 9.87 2.12 -0.05
CA GLY A 35 11.26 1.78 -0.31
C GLY A 35 11.91 2.64 -1.42
N LEU A 36 11.10 3.33 -2.22
CA LEU A 36 11.52 4.31 -3.24
C LEU A 36 11.37 5.76 -2.77
N ASN A 37 11.09 6.00 -1.49
CA ASN A 37 10.79 7.32 -0.93
C ASN A 37 9.58 8.02 -1.60
N GLN A 38 8.69 7.26 -2.25
CA GLN A 38 7.48 7.80 -2.88
C GLN A 38 6.32 7.78 -1.88
N GLY A 39 6.38 8.67 -0.90
CA GLY A 39 5.45 8.72 0.24
C GLY A 39 3.96 8.81 -0.15
N GLN A 40 3.62 9.72 -1.08
CA GLN A 40 2.24 9.88 -1.55
C GLN A 40 1.69 8.60 -2.19
N ASN A 41 2.46 7.96 -3.08
CA ASN A 41 2.07 6.70 -3.72
C ASN A 41 1.94 5.57 -2.68
N ALA A 42 2.82 5.55 -1.68
CA ALA A 42 2.74 4.58 -0.58
C ALA A 42 1.46 4.73 0.23
N VAL A 43 1.10 5.97 0.61
CA VAL A 43 -0.14 6.28 1.33
C VAL A 43 -1.37 5.88 0.52
N LEU A 44 -1.45 6.25 -0.77
CA LEU A 44 -2.57 5.89 -1.64
C LEU A 44 -2.77 4.37 -1.71
N CYS A 45 -1.67 3.62 -1.88
CA CYS A 45 -1.72 2.17 -1.91
C CYS A 45 -2.14 1.56 -0.56
N ALA A 46 -1.64 2.08 0.56
CA ALA A 46 -2.01 1.58 1.88
C ALA A 46 -3.48 1.89 2.22
N ARG A 47 -4.01 3.06 1.81
CA ARG A 47 -5.44 3.40 1.92
C ARG A 47 -6.29 2.42 1.13
N LYS A 48 -5.88 2.12 -0.11
CA LYS A 48 -6.61 1.16 -0.95
C LYS A 48 -6.60 -0.25 -0.37
N ALA A 49 -5.48 -0.67 0.20
CA ALA A 49 -5.38 -1.94 0.91
C ALA A 49 -6.35 -1.99 2.10
N GLN A 50 -6.40 -0.94 2.93
CA GLN A 50 -7.31 -0.86 4.07
C GLN A 50 -8.78 -0.97 3.64
N GLU A 51 -9.19 -0.22 2.61
CA GLU A 51 -10.55 -0.26 2.06
C GLU A 51 -10.94 -1.68 1.62
N LEU A 52 -10.04 -2.35 0.88
CA LEU A 52 -10.30 -3.69 0.36
C LEU A 52 -10.30 -4.77 1.45
N PHE A 53 -9.42 -4.66 2.46
CA PHE A 53 -9.46 -5.55 3.63
C PHE A 53 -10.78 -5.40 4.39
N GLY A 54 -11.25 -4.17 4.60
CA GLY A 54 -12.55 -3.91 5.21
C GLY A 54 -13.71 -4.51 4.40
N LYS A 55 -13.70 -4.35 3.06
CA LYS A 55 -14.71 -4.97 2.17
C LYS A 55 -14.70 -6.49 2.22
N LYS A 56 -13.55 -7.12 2.49
CA LYS A 56 -13.41 -8.57 2.64
C LYS A 56 -13.67 -9.06 4.07
N ASN A 57 -14.08 -8.19 4.99
CA ASN A 57 -14.19 -8.45 6.43
C ASN A 57 -12.89 -9.00 7.06
N ASP A 58 -11.74 -8.66 6.47
CA ASP A 58 -10.42 -9.03 7.00
C ASP A 58 -9.94 -7.97 8.00
N GLY A 59 -10.39 -8.10 9.24
CA GLY A 59 -10.00 -7.18 10.32
C GLY A 59 -8.49 -7.19 10.61
N ALA A 60 -7.81 -8.31 10.38
CA ALA A 60 -6.36 -8.40 10.58
C ALA A 60 -5.59 -7.62 9.50
N GLY A 61 -5.98 -7.77 8.23
CA GLY A 61 -5.45 -6.99 7.12
C GLY A 61 -5.73 -5.49 7.29
N GLU A 62 -6.94 -5.14 7.73
CA GLU A 62 -7.31 -3.75 7.98
C GLU A 62 -6.45 -3.13 9.09
N ALA A 63 -6.22 -3.84 10.19
CA ALA A 63 -5.34 -3.39 11.26
C ALA A 63 -3.89 -3.18 10.80
N LYS A 64 -3.37 -4.10 9.96
CA LYS A 64 -2.03 -3.96 9.35
C LYS A 64 -1.96 -2.72 8.46
N ALA A 65 -2.95 -2.50 7.60
CA ALA A 65 -3.00 -1.33 6.73
C ALA A 65 -3.11 -0.02 7.51
N ARG A 66 -3.93 0.02 8.57
CA ARG A 66 -4.04 1.19 9.48
C ARG A 66 -2.70 1.51 10.15
N LYS A 67 -2.00 0.50 10.68
CA LYS A 67 -0.67 0.69 11.27
C LYS A 67 0.29 1.27 10.24
N ARG A 68 0.30 0.70 9.03
CA ARG A 68 1.15 1.16 7.94
C ARG A 68 0.88 2.61 7.54
N LEU A 69 -0.39 3.01 7.46
CA LEU A 69 -0.76 4.40 7.17
C LEU A 69 -0.24 5.38 8.21
N ARG A 70 -0.38 5.05 9.50
CA ARG A 70 0.16 5.89 10.59
C ARG A 70 1.67 6.08 10.47
N GLU A 71 2.41 5.02 10.13
CA GLU A 71 3.86 5.10 9.89
C GLU A 71 4.18 6.00 8.69
N LEU A 72 3.46 5.84 7.58
CA LEU A 72 3.69 6.62 6.36
C LEU A 72 3.37 8.10 6.57
N TYR A 73 2.24 8.43 7.21
CA TYR A 73 1.88 9.81 7.54
C TYR A 73 2.96 10.48 8.39
N LYS A 74 3.46 9.79 9.42
CA LYS A 74 4.55 10.30 10.27
C LYS A 74 5.86 10.45 9.48
N THR A 75 6.21 9.46 8.67
CA THR A 75 7.50 9.43 7.96
C THR A 75 7.61 10.53 6.90
N TYR A 76 6.52 10.78 6.17
CA TYR A 76 6.50 11.75 5.08
C TYR A 76 5.83 13.07 5.44
N ASN A 77 5.42 13.26 6.71
CA ASN A 77 4.66 14.41 7.18
C ASN A 77 3.39 14.68 6.34
N ILE A 78 2.70 13.62 5.93
CA ILE A 78 1.47 13.67 5.13
C ILE A 78 0.27 13.66 6.07
N LYS A 79 -0.71 14.52 5.82
CA LYS A 79 -1.96 14.54 6.59
C LYS A 79 -2.98 13.54 6.03
N PRO A 80 -3.84 12.93 6.87
CA PRO A 80 -4.85 11.97 6.41
C PRO A 80 -5.99 12.58 5.57
N GLU A 81 -6.06 13.91 5.51
CA GLU A 81 -7.20 14.70 4.99
C GLU A 81 -7.05 15.15 3.53
N GLU A 82 -5.99 14.74 2.83
CA GLU A 82 -5.82 14.94 1.37
C GLU A 82 -6.24 13.68 0.56
#